data_AF-A0AAW4RZJ5-F1
#
_entry.id   AF-A0AAW4RZJ5-F1
#
_cell.length_a   1.000
_cell.length_b   1.000
_cell.length_c   1.000
_cell.angle_alpha   90.00
_cell.angle_beta   90.00
_cell.angle_gamma   90.00
#
_symmetry.space_group_name_H-M   'P 1'
#
loop_
_entity.id
_entity.type
_entity.pdbx_description
1 polymer ?
#
loop_
_entity_poly.entity_id
_entity_poly.type
_entity_poly.pdbx_seq_one_letter_code
_entity_poly.pdbx_strand_id
1 'polypeptide(L)'
;MAHVASPENMSTQPLSPPPSLNEVQKMVSREMTVEDGAVVTIGTIHGGAGTNIICLSVDMELTITTASSQRRRLLSREYVNWSKAWLRCTTPNALGAV
;
A
#
# COMPACT_ATOMS: atom_id res chain seq x y z
N MET A 1 -19.35 7.14 -1.75
CA MET A 1 -18.78 7.71 -2.99
C MET A 1 -19.12 9.19 -3.01
N ALA A 2 -18.14 10.06 -3.26
CA ALA A 2 -18.35 11.51 -3.35
C ALA A 2 -17.92 12.00 -4.74
N HIS A 3 -18.65 12.98 -5.26
CA HIS A 3 -18.25 13.69 -6.47
C HIS A 3 -16.99 14.51 -6.17
N VAL A 4 -16.06 14.57 -7.12
CA VAL A 4 -14.78 15.28 -6.95
C VAL A 4 -14.95 16.78 -6.63
N ALA A 5 -16.07 17.37 -7.04
CA ALA A 5 -16.40 18.78 -6.77
C ALA A 5 -16.94 19.06 -5.36
N SER A 6 -17.20 18.02 -4.56
CA SER A 6 -17.66 18.16 -3.17
C SER A 6 -16.99 17.10 -2.28
N PRO A 7 -15.65 17.13 -2.16
CA PRO A 7 -14.87 16.14 -1.43
C PRO A 7 -15.24 16.05 0.06
N GLU A 8 -15.71 17.16 0.65
CA GLU A 8 -16.17 17.26 2.04
C GLU A 8 -17.38 16.37 2.37
N ASN A 9 -18.16 15.98 1.35
CA ASN A 9 -19.32 15.10 1.50
C ASN A 9 -18.94 13.61 1.51
N MET A 10 -17.65 13.28 1.38
CA MET A 10 -17.19 11.92 1.61
C MET A 10 -17.37 11.58 3.08
N SER A 11 -18.32 10.67 3.37
CA SER A 11 -18.44 10.04 4.69
C SER A 11 -17.05 9.54 5.08
N THR A 12 -16.58 10.01 6.24
CA THR A 12 -15.25 9.75 6.81
C THR A 12 -15.08 8.27 7.15
N GLN A 13 -14.94 7.41 6.15
CA GLN A 13 -13.92 6.38 6.20
C GLN A 13 -12.81 6.89 5.31
N PRO A 14 -11.61 7.14 5.87
CA PRO A 14 -10.53 7.67 5.07
C PRO A 14 -10.31 6.70 3.92
N LEU A 15 -9.99 7.25 2.75
CA LEU A 15 -9.01 6.65 1.86
C LEU A 15 -8.06 5.86 2.76
N SER A 16 -8.20 4.54 2.79
CA SER A 16 -7.22 3.69 3.42
C SER A 16 -6.34 3.33 2.24
N PRO A 17 -5.40 4.21 1.82
CA PRO A 17 -4.56 3.85 0.72
C PRO A 17 -3.84 2.58 1.18
N PRO A 18 -3.79 1.50 0.37
CA PRO A 18 -2.78 0.47 0.59
C PRO A 18 -1.43 1.17 0.85
N PRO A 19 -0.52 0.59 1.67
CA PRO A 19 0.72 1.23 2.07
C PRO A 19 1.29 2.00 0.89
N SER A 20 1.34 3.33 1.02
CA SER A 20 1.44 4.21 -0.14
C SER A 20 2.63 3.78 -0.99
N LEU A 21 2.56 4.02 -2.31
CA LEU A 21 3.67 3.74 -3.23
C LEU A 21 5.04 4.13 -2.64
N ASN A 22 5.09 5.29 -1.99
CA ASN A 22 6.28 5.78 -1.31
C ASN A 22 6.80 4.86 -0.20
N GLU A 23 5.92 4.26 0.61
CA GLU A 23 6.35 3.36 1.68
C GLU A 23 6.90 2.04 1.14
N VAL A 24 6.30 1.50 0.07
CA VAL A 24 6.84 0.32 -0.62
C VAL A 24 8.22 0.61 -1.21
N GLN A 25 8.43 1.80 -1.79
CA GLN A 25 9.75 2.21 -2.29
C GLN A 25 10.77 2.40 -1.17
N LYS A 26 10.38 2.98 -0.03
CA LYS A 26 11.26 3.17 1.13
C LYS A 26 11.75 1.84 1.69
N MET A 27 10.91 0.81 1.69
CA MET A 27 11.31 -0.54 2.12
C MET A 27 12.46 -1.08 1.28
N VAL A 28 12.38 -0.99 -0.06
CA VAL A 28 13.48 -1.42 -0.93
C VAL A 28 14.73 -0.57 -0.71
N SER A 29 14.56 0.75 -0.61
CA SER A 29 15.69 1.67 -0.47
C SER A 29 16.41 1.58 0.89
N ARG A 30 15.75 1.12 1.94
CA ARG A 30 16.29 1.13 3.32
C ARG A 30 16.62 -0.25 3.87
N GLU A 31 15.92 -1.29 3.43
CA GLU A 31 16.10 -2.67 3.93
C GLU A 31 17.08 -3.48 3.08
N MET A 32 17.55 -2.95 1.94
CA MET A 32 18.35 -3.72 0.98
C MET A 32 19.76 -3.18 0.79
N THR A 33 20.71 -4.12 0.75
CA THR A 33 22.11 -3.82 0.44
C THR A 33 22.27 -3.57 -1.06
N VAL A 34 23.19 -2.68 -1.43
CA VAL A 34 23.45 -2.31 -2.85
C VAL A 34 23.81 -3.54 -3.70
N GLU A 35 24.42 -4.55 -3.08
CA GLU A 35 24.88 -5.79 -3.72
C GLU A 35 23.74 -6.74 -4.14
N ASP A 36 22.52 -6.54 -3.65
CA ASP A 36 21.41 -7.45 -3.91
C ASP A 36 20.65 -7.20 -5.21
N GLY A 37 20.79 -6.00 -5.78
CA GLY A 37 20.12 -5.62 -7.01
C GLY A 37 18.60 -5.83 -6.98
N ALA A 38 17.98 -5.63 -5.82
CA ALA A 38 16.56 -5.90 -5.67
C ALA A 38 15.70 -4.82 -6.30
N VAL A 39 14.66 -5.27 -6.98
CA VAL A 39 13.74 -4.42 -7.74
C VAL A 39 12.33 -4.75 -7.30
N VAL A 40 11.56 -3.71 -6.97
CA VAL A 40 10.10 -3.82 -6.83
C VAL A 40 9.48 -3.07 -7.99
N THR A 41 8.77 -3.82 -8.82
CA THR A 41 8.03 -3.30 -9.97
C THR A 41 6.56 -3.27 -9.64
N ILE A 42 5.90 -2.17 -9.99
CA ILE A 42 4.44 -2.08 -9.92
C ILE A 42 3.92 -2.28 -11.33
N GLY A 43 3.31 -3.43 -11.56
CA GLY A 43 2.84 -3.81 -12.89
C GLY A 43 1.52 -3.13 -13.22
N THR A 44 0.63 -3.03 -12.23
CA THR A 44 -0.70 -2.44 -12.40
C THR A 44 -1.11 -1.65 -11.17
N ILE A 45 -1.78 -0.52 -11.42
CA ILE A 45 -2.48 0.27 -10.41
C ILE A 45 -3.86 0.57 -10.99
N HIS A 46 -4.89 -0.02 -10.42
CA HIS A 46 -6.28 0.20 -10.80
C HIS A 46 -6.98 0.93 -9.66
N GLY A 47 -7.31 2.20 -9.88
CA GLY A 47 -7.97 3.03 -8.89
C GLY A 47 -9.12 3.82 -9.51
N GLY A 48 -10.33 3.59 -9.02
CA GLY A 48 -11.50 4.39 -9.34
C GLY A 48 -12.25 3.90 -10.58
N ALA A 49 -13.53 4.27 -10.65
CA ALA A 49 -14.45 3.85 -11.72
C ALA A 49 -14.86 4.99 -12.66
N GLY A 50 -14.49 6.24 -12.35
CA GLY A 50 -14.84 7.42 -13.15
C GLY A 50 -13.98 8.62 -12.80
N THR A 51 -13.74 9.50 -13.76
CA THR A 51 -12.85 10.66 -13.63
C THR A 51 -13.36 11.73 -12.66
N ASN A 52 -14.65 11.68 -12.31
CA ASN A 52 -15.31 12.62 -11.40
C ASN A 52 -15.72 11.99 -10.06
N ILE A 53 -15.33 10.74 -9.79
CA ILE A 53 -15.65 10.02 -8.56
C ILE A 53 -14.37 9.82 -7.77
N ILE A 54 -14.36 10.26 -6.51
CA ILE A 54 -13.22 10.02 -5.63
C ILE A 54 -13.15 8.52 -5.31
N CYS A 55 -12.02 7.93 -5.66
CA CYS A 55 -11.74 6.51 -5.51
C CYS A 55 -11.67 6.10 -4.03
N LEU A 56 -12.39 5.04 -3.65
CA LEU A 56 -12.41 4.52 -2.28
C LEU A 56 -11.37 3.40 -2.05
N SER A 57 -10.94 2.72 -3.11
CA SER A 57 -10.00 1.60 -3.05
C SER A 57 -9.18 1.51 -4.32
N VAL A 58 -7.89 1.21 -4.16
CA VAL A 58 -6.97 1.01 -5.27
C VAL A 58 -6.45 -0.42 -5.20
N ASP A 59 -6.60 -1.15 -6.30
CA ASP A 59 -5.98 -2.46 -6.47
C ASP A 59 -4.61 -2.28 -7.12
N MET A 60 -3.58 -2.88 -6.53
CA MET A 60 -2.21 -2.79 -7.03
C MET A 60 -1.57 -4.17 -7.12
N GLU A 61 -0.90 -4.44 -8.23
CA GLU A 61 -0.07 -5.64 -8.40
C GLU A 61 1.41 -5.28 -8.40
N LEU A 62 2.14 -5.96 -7.52
CA LEU A 62 3.54 -5.72 -7.25
C LEU A 62 4.34 -6.98 -7.54
N THR A 63 5.47 -6.84 -8.24
CA THR A 63 6.42 -7.92 -8.49
C THR A 63 7.75 -7.59 -7.82
N ILE A 64 8.24 -8.48 -6.96
CA ILE A 64 9.53 -8.35 -6.27
C ILE A 64 10.55 -9.28 -6.95
N THR A 65 11.61 -8.70 -7.48
CA THR A 65 12.73 -9.42 -8.09
C THR A 65 13.98 -9.23 -7.25
N THR A 66 14.62 -10.32 -6.85
CA THR A 66 15.85 -10.33 -6.04
C THR A 66 16.81 -11.38 -6.57
N ALA A 67 18.12 -11.12 -6.43
CA ALA A 67 19.16 -12.09 -6.77
C ALA A 67 19.15 -13.33 -5.84
N SER A 68 18.85 -13.14 -4.56
CA SER A 68 18.78 -14.22 -3.56
C SER A 68 17.35 -14.62 -3.20
N SER A 69 17.09 -15.92 -3.13
CA SER A 69 15.80 -16.48 -2.70
C SER A 69 15.53 -16.26 -1.21
N GLN A 70 16.57 -16.24 -0.37
CA GLN A 70 16.45 -15.94 1.06
C GLN A 70 15.96 -14.52 1.28
N ARG A 71 16.45 -13.57 0.48
CA ARG A 71 16.10 -12.16 0.60
C ARG A 71 14.74 -11.85 0.03
N ARG A 72 14.31 -12.57 -1.01
CA ARG A 72 12.91 -12.53 -1.47
C ARG A 72 11.96 -12.82 -0.32
N ARG A 73 12.22 -13.90 0.43
CA ARG A 73 11.40 -14.30 1.59
C ARG A 73 11.42 -13.23 2.68
N LEU A 74 12.58 -12.63 2.95
CA LEU A 74 12.71 -11.55 3.93
C LEU A 74 11.84 -10.34 3.52
N LEU A 75 12.00 -9.85 2.30
CA LEU A 75 11.22 -8.71 1.79
C LEU A 75 9.71 -8.98 1.78
N SER A 76 9.30 -10.16 1.32
CA SER A 76 7.88 -10.54 1.34
C SER A 76 7.34 -10.53 2.77
N ARG A 77 8.14 -10.96 3.75
CA ARG A 77 7.75 -10.95 5.16
C ARG A 77 7.69 -9.53 5.72
N GLU A 78 8.69 -8.70 5.43
CA GLU A 78 8.70 -7.31 5.87
C GLU A 78 7.53 -6.53 5.27
N TYR A 79 7.21 -6.75 4.00
CA TYR A 79 6.03 -6.17 3.37
C TYR A 79 4.74 -6.53 4.12
N VAL A 80 4.55 -7.80 4.47
CA VAL A 80 3.38 -8.24 5.24
C VAL A 80 3.37 -7.63 6.64
N ASN A 81 4.52 -7.55 7.31
CA ASN A 81 4.63 -6.93 8.63
C ASN A 81 4.28 -5.44 8.58
N TRP A 82 4.80 -4.72 7.59
CA TRP A 82 4.52 -3.31 7.34
C TRP A 82 3.05 -3.08 7.04
N SER A 83 2.46 -3.89 6.16
CA SER A 83 1.03 -3.85 5.84
C SER A 83 0.17 -4.01 7.09
N LYS A 84 0.48 -4.98 7.94
CA LYS A 84 -0.23 -5.19 9.22
C LYS A 84 -0.02 -4.05 10.21
N ALA A 85 1.19 -3.50 10.31
CA ALA A 85 1.49 -2.37 11.19
C ALA A 85 0.72 -1.13 10.78
N TRP A 86 0.67 -0.87 9.48
CA TRP A 86 -0.07 0.24 8.91
C TRP A 86 -1.58 0.11 9.19
N LEU A 87 -2.16 -1.08 8.98
CA LEU A 87 -3.56 -1.37 9.33
C LEU A 87 -3.85 -1.07 10.81
N ARG A 88 -2.97 -1.48 11.74
CA ARG A 88 -3.14 -1.17 13.17
C ARG A 88 -3.14 0.33 13.46
N CYS A 89 -2.32 1.11 12.77
CA CYS A 89 -2.22 2.56 12.98
C CYS A 89 -3.36 3.35 12.33
N THR A 90 -3.98 2.83 11.26
CA THR A 90 -5.06 3.52 10.52
C THR A 90 -6.47 3.06 10.88
N THR A 91 -6.63 1.93 11.57
CA THR A 91 -7.89 1.56 12.23
C THR A 91 -7.75 1.60 13.75
N PRO A 92 -7.80 2.77 14.40
CA PRO A 92 -7.74 2.84 15.86
C PRO A 92 -8.87 2.08 16.58
N ASN A 93 -10.00 1.80 15.91
CA ASN A 93 -11.23 1.30 16.54
C ASN A 93 -11.75 -0.08 16.05
N ALA A 94 -10.97 -0.89 15.34
CA ALA A 94 -11.45 -2.22 14.91
C ALA A 94 -11.52 -3.27 16.04
N LEU A 95 -11.15 -2.91 17.28
CA LEU A 95 -11.28 -3.76 18.49
C LEU A 95 -12.19 -3.15 19.57
N GLY A 96 -13.01 -2.16 19.23
CA GLY A 96 -13.88 -1.48 20.20
C GLY A 96 -15.10 -0.84 19.56
N ALA A 97 -16.03 -1.66 19.07
CA ALA A 97 -17.40 -1.27 18.80
C ALA A 97 -18.33 -2.45 19.11
N VAL A 98 -18.89 -2.41 20.32
CA VAL A 98 -20.02 -3.17 20.90
C VAL A 98 -19.85 -4.69 21.04
#